data_AF-A0A348PLG7-F1
#
_entry.id   AF-A0A348PLG7-F1
#
_cell.length_a   1.000
_cell.length_b   1.000
_cell.length_c   1.000
_cell.angle_alpha   90.00
_cell.angle_beta   90.00
_cell.angle_gamma   90.00
#
_symmetry.space_group_name_H-M   'P 1'
#
loop_
_entity.id
_entity.type
_entity.pdbx_description
1 polymer ?
#
loop_
_entity_poly.entity_id
_entity_poly.type
_entity_poly.pdbx_seq_one_letter_code
_entity_poly.pdbx_strand_id
1 'polypeptide(L)' 'MKSCSIIILTCLIFSLSSCYKCYKCTVQTDDFGETSQNVCGKDRDISGLINELETDTIGNGPWICEKN' A
#
# COMPACT_ATOMS: atom_id res chain seq x y z
N MET A 1 38.12 13.28 30.80
CA MET A 1 37.89 12.81 29.41
C MET A 1 37.16 11.48 29.48
N LYS A 2 36.09 11.32 28.67
CA LYS A 2 35.48 10.05 28.21
C LYS A 2 34.75 9.25 29.32
N SER A 3 33.46 8.91 29.26
CA SER A 3 32.61 8.66 28.10
C SER A 3 31.14 8.88 28.46
N CYS A 4 30.51 9.93 27.93
CA CYS A 4 29.06 10.01 27.76
C CYS A 4 28.72 9.26 26.47
N SER A 5 28.57 7.94 26.51
CA SER A 5 28.35 7.15 25.28
C SER A 5 27.40 5.97 25.48
N ILE A 6 26.22 6.18 26.10
CA ILE A 6 25.18 5.12 26.13
C ILE A 6 23.75 5.72 26.07
N ILE A 7 23.51 6.85 25.40
CA ILE A 7 22.14 7.43 25.33
C ILE A 7 21.63 7.60 23.87
N ILE A 8 22.45 7.37 22.84
CA ILE A 8 22.07 7.70 21.45
C ILE A 8 21.52 6.49 20.66
N LEU A 9 21.47 5.27 21.23
CA LEU A 9 21.13 4.06 20.46
C LEU A 9 19.65 3.60 20.56
N THR A 10 18.77 4.32 21.24
CA THR A 10 17.36 3.91 21.41
C THR A 10 16.36 4.73 20.59
N CYS A 11 16.77 5.79 19.90
CA CYS A 11 15.85 6.62 19.09
C CYS A 11 15.66 6.16 17.63
N LEU A 12 16.46 5.22 17.12
CA LEU A 12 16.42 4.83 15.69
C LEU A 12 15.42 3.72 15.35
N ILE A 13 14.76 3.11 16.34
CA ILE A 13 13.89 1.94 16.14
C ILE A 13 12.39 2.29 16.05
N PHE A 14 12.00 3.55 16.30
CA PHE A 14 10.59 3.96 16.31
C PHE A 14 10.02 4.36 14.93
N SER A 15 10.81 4.33 13.86
CA SER A 15 10.41 4.88 12.56
C SER A 15 9.89 3.87 11.53
N LEU A 16 9.72 2.59 11.88
CA LEU A 16 9.38 1.53 10.90
C LEU A 16 7.93 1.05 10.95
N SER A 17 7.11 1.53 11.90
CA SER A 17 5.68 1.20 11.96
C SER A 17 4.83 2.11 11.09
N SER A 18 5.32 2.52 9.94
CA SER A 18 4.45 3.09 8.91
C SER A 18 3.53 1.97 8.40
N CYS A 19 2.30 1.96 8.90
CA CYS A 19 1.26 0.97 8.62
C CYS A 19 0.94 0.94 7.13
N TYR A 20 1.67 0.14 6.36
CA TYR A 20 1.28 -0.19 5.00
C TYR A 20 -0.09 -0.88 5.02
N LYS A 21 -1.08 -0.27 4.37
CA LYS A 21 -2.37 -0.90 4.12
C LYS A 21 -2.32 -1.53 2.74
N CYS A 22 -2.55 -2.83 2.69
CA CYS A 22 -2.64 -3.60 1.46
C CYS A 22 -4.09 -3.97 1.20
N TYR A 23 -4.47 -3.89 -0.07
CA TYR A 23 -5.78 -4.25 -0.57
C TYR A 23 -5.63 -5.22 -1.72
N LYS A 24 -6.50 -6.22 -1.78
CA LYS A 24 -6.65 -7.07 -2.95
C LYS A 24 -7.75 -6.46 -3.80
N CYS A 25 -7.38 -5.97 -4.98
CA CYS A 25 -8.29 -5.40 -5.95
C CYS A 25 -8.61 -6.42 -7.03
N THR A 26 -9.88 -6.57 -7.37
CA THR A 26 -10.36 -7.42 -8.44
C THR A 26 -11.11 -6.60 -9.47
N VAL A 27 -11.03 -7.00 -10.73
CA VAL A 27 -11.86 -6.47 -11.81
C VAL A 27 -12.35 -7.61 -12.70
N GLN A 28 -13.62 -7.54 -13.08
CA GLN A 28 -14.22 -8.40 -14.07
C GLN A 28 -13.99 -7.76 -15.45
N THR A 29 -13.19 -8.41 -16.29
CA THR A 29 -13.08 -8.03 -17.71
C THR A 29 -13.91 -8.99 -18.55
N ASP A 30 -14.70 -8.45 -19.48
CA ASP A 30 -15.58 -9.26 -20.34
C ASP A 30 -14.77 -10.24 -21.22
N ASP A 31 -13.57 -9.85 -21.64
CA ASP A 31 -12.73 -10.61 -22.56
C ASP A 31 -11.76 -11.61 -21.89
N PHE A 32 -11.34 -11.35 -20.64
CA PHE A 32 -10.26 -12.12 -19.98
C PHE A 32 -10.67 -12.73 -18.64
N GLY A 33 -11.90 -12.49 -18.17
CA GLY A 33 -12.39 -12.99 -16.88
C GLY A 33 -11.95 -12.11 -15.71
N GLU A 34 -12.08 -12.65 -14.49
CA GLU A 34 -11.69 -11.94 -13.27
C GLU A 34 -10.17 -11.84 -13.16
N THR A 35 -9.66 -10.61 -13.04
CA THR A 35 -8.25 -10.31 -12.77
C THR A 35 -8.12 -9.74 -11.36
N SER A 36 -7.04 -10.07 -10.66
CA SER A 36 -6.77 -9.55 -9.32
C SER A 36 -5.35 -8.99 -9.18
N GLN A 37 -5.21 -7.92 -8.41
CA GLN A 37 -3.94 -7.27 -8.12
C GLN A 37 -3.87 -6.80 -6.67
N ASN A 38 -2.70 -6.90 -6.05
CA ASN A 38 -2.47 -6.39 -4.70
C ASN A 38 -1.87 -4.99 -4.77
N VAL A 39 -2.48 -4.03 -4.07
CA VAL A 39 -2.01 -2.65 -3.97
C VAL A 39 -1.76 -2.30 -2.52
N CYS A 40 -0.55 -1.82 -2.23
CA CYS A 40 -0.12 -1.48 -0.88
C CYS A 40 0.35 -0.02 -0.82
N GLY A 41 -0.16 0.73 0.16
CA GLY A 41 0.17 2.15 0.34
C GLY A 41 0.51 2.48 1.79
N LYS A 42 1.44 3.41 1.99
CA LYS A 42 1.96 3.79 3.31
C LYS A 42 1.00 4.66 4.13
N ASP A 43 0.15 5.44 3.46
CA ASP A 43 -0.77 6.42 4.07
C ASP A 43 -2.01 6.72 3.22
N ARG A 44 -2.24 5.97 2.13
CA ARG A 44 -3.30 6.30 1.18
C ARG A 44 -4.62 5.66 1.58
N ASP A 45 -5.67 6.48 1.54
CA ASP A 45 -7.05 6.00 1.51
C ASP A 45 -7.22 5.04 0.32
N ILE A 46 -8.06 4.02 0.48
CA ILE A 46 -8.28 2.98 -0.53
C ILE A 46 -8.68 3.60 -1.87
N SER A 47 -9.46 4.69 -1.86
CA SER A 47 -9.87 5.42 -3.05
C SER A 47 -8.69 6.01 -3.84
N GLY A 48 -7.63 6.46 -3.16
CA GLY A 48 -6.43 6.96 -3.83
C GLY A 48 -5.63 5.83 -4.50
N LEU A 49 -5.59 4.66 -3.87
CA LEU A 49 -4.96 3.47 -4.45
C LEU A 49 -5.76 2.92 -5.64
N ILE A 50 -7.10 2.93 -5.57
CA ILE A 50 -7.99 2.56 -6.68
C ILE A 50 -7.80 3.50 -7.87
N ASN A 51 -7.77 4.82 -7.64
CA ASN A 51 -7.64 5.78 -8.73
C ASN A 51 -6.30 5.67 -9.47
N GLU A 52 -5.20 5.45 -8.76
CA GLU A 52 -3.92 5.16 -9.40
C GLU A 52 -3.95 3.85 -10.18
N LEU A 53 -4.54 2.81 -9.60
CA LEU A 53 -4.73 1.52 -10.28
C LEU A 53 -5.56 1.66 -11.57
N GLU A 54 -6.66 2.42 -11.53
CA GLU A 54 -7.51 2.71 -12.68
C GLU A 54 -6.80 3.56 -13.73
N THR A 55 -5.94 4.48 -13.31
CA THR A 55 -5.11 5.29 -14.21
C THR A 55 -4.05 4.45 -14.90
N ASP A 56 -3.43 3.49 -14.20
CA ASP A 56 -2.43 2.59 -14.76
C ASP A 56 -3.05 1.50 -15.64
N THR A 57 -4.32 1.16 -15.42
CA THR A 57 -5.06 0.10 -16.12
C THR A 57 -6.23 0.65 -16.93
N ILE A 58 -6.00 1.75 -17.67
CA ILE A 58 -7.01 2.45 -18.47
C ILE A 58 -7.91 1.46 -19.23
N GLY A 59 -9.20 1.47 -18.90
CA GLY A 59 -10.23 0.63 -19.53
C GLY A 59 -10.56 -0.67 -18.80
N ASN A 60 -9.82 -1.05 -17.75
CA ASN A 60 -10.05 -2.26 -16.96
C ASN A 60 -10.74 -1.96 -15.61
N GLY A 61 -11.66 -0.98 -15.56
CA GLY A 61 -12.41 -0.60 -14.35
C GLY A 61 -13.92 -0.76 -14.53
N PRO A 62 -14.70 -0.78 -13.44
CA PRO A 62 -14.32 -0.42 -12.07
C PRO A 62 -13.63 -1.53 -11.28
N TRP A 63 -12.60 -1.17 -10.50
CA TRP A 63 -11.94 -2.10 -9.59
C TRP A 63 -12.65 -2.17 -8.24
N ILE A 64 -12.76 -3.38 -7.68
CA ILE A 64 -13.31 -3.64 -6.35
C ILE A 64 -12.17 -4.08 -5.44
N CYS A 65 -11.89 -3.29 -4.40
CA CYS A 65 -10.77 -3.56 -3.50
C CYS A 65 -11.23 -3.94 -2.11
N GLU A 66 -10.76 -5.09 -1.63
CA GLU A 66 -11.01 -5.60 -0.29
C GLU A 66 -9.74 -5.57 0.54
N LYS A 67 -9.87 -5.32 1.84
CA LYS A 67 -8.73 -5.36 2.74
C LYS A 67 -8.27 -6.81 2.88
N ASN A 68 -6.98 -7.04 2.58
CA ASN A 68 -6.37 -8.36 2.67
C ASN A 68 -6.07 -8.78 4.12
#